data_AF-A0A7K2VDN4-F1
#
_entry.id   AF-A0A7K2VDN4-F1
#
_cell.length_a   1.000
_cell.length_b   1.000
_cell.length_c   1.000
_cell.angle_alpha   90.00
_cell.angle_beta   90.00
_cell.angle_gamma   90.00
#
_symmetry.space_group_name_H-M   'P 1'
#
loop_
_entity.id
_entity.type
_entity.pdbx_description
1 polymer ?
#
loop_
_entity_poly.entity_id
_entity_poly.type
_entity_poly.pdbx_seq_one_letter_code
_entity_poly.pdbx_strand_id
1 'polypeptide(L)' 'MPSPDDRRFVMTSSSAATAASDVHPVLRRSTAPPAAVALLGQAHSALDEAAAMETPNERYALAHLAALRAA' A
#
# COMPACT_ATOMS: atom_id res chain seq x y z
N MET A 1 58.52 -17.33 -18.97
CA MET A 1 57.86 -16.03 -19.20
C MET A 1 56.43 -16.11 -18.66
N PRO A 2 56.10 -15.49 -17.52
CA PRO A 2 54.70 -15.31 -17.12
C PRO A 2 54.07 -14.14 -17.91
N SER A 3 52.88 -14.36 -18.48
CA SER A 3 52.13 -13.35 -19.25
C SER A 3 51.41 -12.39 -18.31
N PRO A 4 51.41 -11.06 -18.56
CA PRO A 4 50.80 -10.06 -17.70
C PRO A 4 49.47 -9.59 -18.28
N ASP A 5 48.40 -10.37 -18.20
CA ASP A 5 47.09 -9.86 -18.64
C ASP A 5 45.95 -10.62 -17.95
N ASP A 6 45.70 -10.26 -16.69
CA ASP A 6 44.38 -10.52 -16.10
C ASP A 6 44.03 -9.45 -15.04
N ARG A 7 44.38 -8.20 -15.37
CA ARG A 7 43.93 -7.00 -14.67
C ARG A 7 42.79 -6.29 -15.41
N ARG A 8 42.06 -7.02 -16.26
CA ARG A 8 40.82 -6.49 -16.85
C ARG A 8 39.72 -6.54 -15.81
N PHE A 9 39.71 -5.48 -14.98
CA PHE A 9 38.52 -4.75 -14.59
C PHE A 9 37.25 -5.61 -14.53
N VAL A 10 37.05 -6.30 -13.40
CA VAL A 10 35.70 -6.59 -12.92
C VAL A 10 35.09 -5.26 -12.46
N MET A 11 34.75 -4.40 -13.42
CA MET A 11 33.93 -3.21 -13.22
C MET A 11 32.75 -3.23 -14.18
N THR A 12 32.06 -4.37 -14.20
CA THR A 12 30.70 -4.57 -14.71
C THR A 12 30.32 -5.93 -14.13
N SER A 13 29.65 -6.04 -12.99
CA SER A 13 28.26 -5.61 -12.88
C SER A 13 27.82 -5.63 -11.41
N SER A 14 28.29 -4.68 -10.61
CA SER A 14 27.61 -4.42 -9.32
C SER A 14 26.22 -3.83 -9.59
N SER A 15 26.11 -2.99 -10.64
CA SER A 15 24.86 -2.33 -11.05
C SER A 15 23.79 -3.26 -11.65
N ALA A 16 24.16 -4.33 -12.37
CA ALA A 16 23.16 -5.27 -12.90
C ALA A 16 22.68 -6.26 -11.83
N ALA A 17 23.53 -6.58 -10.84
CA ALA A 17 23.11 -7.36 -9.69
C ALA A 17 22.14 -6.57 -8.80
N THR A 18 22.37 -5.26 -8.59
CA THR A 18 21.43 -4.39 -7.87
C THR A 18 20.10 -4.21 -8.61
N ALA A 19 20.13 -4.05 -9.94
CA ALA A 19 18.91 -3.96 -10.74
C ALA A 19 18.05 -5.23 -10.68
N ALA A 20 18.67 -6.41 -10.56
CA ALA A 20 17.95 -7.68 -10.36
C ALA A 20 17.42 -7.85 -8.93
N SER A 21 18.09 -7.27 -7.91
CA SER A 21 17.59 -7.24 -6.52
C SER A 21 16.53 -6.17 -6.25
N ASP A 22 16.48 -5.11 -7.08
CA ASP A 22 15.45 -4.06 -7.04
C ASP A 22 14.10 -4.51 -7.63
N VAL A 23 14.08 -5.68 -8.30
CA VAL A 23 12.84 -6.33 -8.70
C VAL A 23 12.27 -7.07 -7.50
N HIS A 24 11.58 -6.33 -6.64
CA HIS A 24 10.80 -6.93 -5.58
C HIS A 24 9.56 -7.63 -6.18
N PRO A 25 9.24 -8.88 -5.80
CA PRO A 25 8.00 -9.50 -6.21
C PRO A 25 6.83 -8.65 -5.70
N VAL A 26 6.07 -8.06 -6.63
CA VAL A 26 4.82 -7.36 -6.31
C VAL A 26 3.91 -8.40 -5.68
N LEU A 27 3.62 -8.24 -4.37
CA LEU A 27 2.56 -9.01 -3.73
C LEU A 27 1.28 -8.77 -4.53
N ARG A 28 0.78 -9.82 -5.19
CA ARG A 28 -0.51 -9.75 -5.88
C ARG A 28 -1.56 -9.34 -4.85
N ARG A 29 -2.49 -8.47 -5.28
CA ARG A 29 -3.61 -8.00 -4.46
C ARG A 29 -4.32 -9.21 -3.84
N SER A 30 -4.03 -9.48 -2.57
CA SER A 30 -4.81 -10.41 -1.77
C SER A 30 -6.23 -9.86 -1.70
N THR A 31 -7.23 -10.73 -1.81
CA THR A 31 -8.62 -10.32 -1.54
C THR A 31 -8.70 -9.75 -0.14
N ALA A 32 -9.43 -8.65 0.04
CA ALA A 32 -9.60 -8.05 1.36
C ALA A 32 -10.17 -9.10 2.34
N PRO A 33 -9.68 -9.17 3.59
CA PRO A 33 -10.29 -10.03 4.60
C PRO A 33 -11.79 -9.73 4.73
N PRO A 34 -12.67 -10.73 4.90
CA PRO A 34 -14.12 -10.51 4.93
C PRO A 34 -14.55 -9.56 6.07
N ALA A 35 -13.82 -9.57 7.18
CA ALA A 35 -14.02 -8.62 8.28
C ALA A 35 -13.76 -7.17 7.85
N ALA A 36 -12.73 -6.92 7.04
CA ALA A 36 -12.44 -5.57 6.53
C ALA A 36 -13.55 -5.08 5.57
N VAL A 37 -14.07 -5.98 4.73
CA VAL A 37 -15.22 -5.65 3.85
C VAL A 37 -16.46 -5.31 4.68
N ALA A 38 -16.73 -6.05 5.76
CA ALA A 38 -17.84 -5.75 6.66
C ALA A 38 -17.67 -4.39 7.36
N LEU A 39 -16.47 -4.04 7.81
CA LEU A 39 -16.18 -2.72 8.41
C LEU A 39 -16.40 -1.58 7.41
N LEU A 40 -16.00 -1.76 6.14
CA LEU A 40 -16.25 -0.80 5.07
C LEU A 40 -17.76 -0.65 4.77
N GLY A 41 -18.50 -1.77 4.77
CA GLY A 41 -19.96 -1.73 4.64
C GLY A 41 -20.62 -0.94 5.76
N GLN A 42 -20.22 -1.17 7.02
CA GLN A 42 -20.70 -0.41 8.17
C GLN A 42 -20.35 1.09 8.08
N ALA A 43 -19.13 1.42 7.67
CA ALA A 43 -18.71 2.80 7.48
C ALA A 43 -19.54 3.50 6.39
N HIS A 44 -19.86 2.79 5.31
CA HIS A 44 -20.71 3.33 4.25
C HIS A 44 -22.13 3.62 4.74
N SER A 45 -22.77 2.70 5.45
CA SER A 45 -24.10 2.96 6.04
C SER A 45 -24.10 4.13 7.01
N ALA A 46 -23.05 4.27 7.83
CA ALA A 46 -22.92 5.40 8.74
C ALA A 46 -22.71 6.75 8.01
N LEU A 47 -22.10 6.74 6.82
CA LEU A 47 -21.99 7.93 5.97
C LEU A 47 -23.33 8.31 5.35
N ASP A 48 -24.15 7.34 4.96
CA ASP A 48 -25.52 7.59 4.48
C ASP A 48 -26.38 8.20 5.59
N GLU A 49 -26.26 7.71 6.82
CA GLU A 49 -26.91 8.30 8.00
C GLU A 49 -26.42 9.73 8.26
N ALA A 50 -25.10 9.96 8.20
CA ALA A 50 -24.53 11.29 8.37
C ALA A 50 -25.08 12.27 7.32
N ALA A 51 -25.20 11.85 6.06
CA ALA A 51 -25.72 12.68 4.98
C ALA A 51 -27.17 13.14 5.23
N ALA A 52 -27.96 12.37 5.99
CA ALA A 52 -29.33 12.72 6.37
C ALA A 52 -29.41 13.69 7.58
N MET A 53 -28.32 13.90 8.33
CA MET A 53 -28.33 14.81 9.48
C MET A 53 -28.35 16.26 9.03
N GLU A 54 -29.28 17.06 9.55
CA GLU A 54 -29.40 18.49 9.19
C GLU A 54 -28.28 19.34 9.81
N THR A 55 -27.90 19.03 11.05
CA THR A 55 -26.90 19.84 11.74
C THR A 55 -25.51 19.54 11.18
N PRO A 56 -24.74 20.56 10.72
CA PRO A 56 -23.44 20.32 10.11
C PRO A 56 -22.44 19.65 11.06
N ASN A 57 -22.49 19.99 12.36
CA ASN A 57 -21.57 19.45 13.35
C ASN A 57 -21.83 17.97 13.63
N GLU A 58 -23.09 17.55 13.77
CA GLU A 58 -23.43 16.14 13.99
C GLU A 58 -23.10 15.30 12.75
N ARG A 59 -23.41 15.82 11.55
CA ARG A 59 -23.02 15.22 10.27
C ARG A 59 -21.52 14.97 10.21
N TYR A 60 -20.70 15.99 10.52
CA TYR A 60 -19.25 15.86 10.52
C TYR A 60 -18.76 14.83 11.56
N ALA A 61 -19.27 14.90 12.78
CA ALA A 61 -18.86 13.99 13.85
C ALA A 61 -19.15 12.53 13.50
N LEU A 62 -20.34 12.24 12.93
CA LEU A 62 -20.71 10.88 12.52
C LEU A 62 -19.87 10.40 11.33
N ALA A 63 -19.67 11.24 10.32
CA ALA A 63 -18.81 10.92 9.18
C ALA A 63 -17.35 10.65 9.62
N HIS A 64 -16.83 11.42 10.57
CA HIS A 64 -15.49 11.23 11.09
C HIS A 64 -15.35 9.93 11.90
N LEU A 65 -16.33 9.61 12.74
CA LEU A 65 -16.37 8.34 13.46
C LEU A 65 -16.41 7.14 12.50
N ALA A 66 -17.18 7.24 11.42
CA ALA A 66 -17.24 6.23 10.36
C ALA A 66 -15.85 6.01 9.71
N ALA A 67 -15.11 7.10 9.43
CA ALA A 67 -13.77 7.03 8.88
C ALA A 67 -12.78 6.35 9.84
N LEU A 68 -12.81 6.69 11.14
CA LEU A 68 -11.94 6.08 12.15
C LEU A 68 -12.17 4.57 12.31
N ARG A 69 -13.40 4.08 12.13
CA ARG A 69 -13.71 2.65 12.19
C ARG A 69 -13.12 1.86 11.02
N ALA A 70 -12.86 2.52 9.89
CA ALA A 70 -12.35 1.90 8.67
C ALA A 70 -10.83 2.11 8.45
N ALA A 71 -10.16 2.81 9.37
CA ALA A 71 -8.73 3.14 9.30
C ALA A 71 -7.81 2.00 9.77
#